data_AF-A0A0L0W9J8-F1
#
_entry.id   AF-A0A0L0W9J8-F1
#
_cell.length_a   1.000
_cell.length_b   1.000
_cell.length_c   1.000
_cell.angle_alpha   90.00
_cell.angle_beta   90.00
_cell.angle_gamma   90.00
#
_symmetry.space_group_name_H-M   'P 1'
#
loop_
_entity.id
_entity.type
_entity.pdbx_description
1 polymer ?
#
loop_
_entity_poly.entity_id
_entity_poly.type
_entity_poly.pdbx_seq_one_letter_code
_entity_poly.pdbx_strand_id
1 'polypeptide(L)'
;MIKEKFVINRKETSIGIMQSKIEDIRIKDITRTGLRIYENGFIGVAGAIGEYDEKKLEDEAKKALELKIPYEPSPYENNKHSIVNECNIENSDDFIREIEEVISIIGNKHKKFIFSDKVKLIEIEASLTNDRGLDLYQKDKRIEFTLIVKDKGSKNIIDTFIPYSTRNYNRENFMSFLDSILLPYHNLVELPKKEMLPVIMYNPDFYGMTYMKFINDLNGLSVANEVSIFSGKLGEKLFSEDLTLWLTSRSEDNYELFFDAEGSFKEDYRYALIENGVIKAPYTDKRTSLKYNFPLTASSTGEYDEVPSLEISETIFNKLKLKQGEKTLKELLNGEMGVFIFSASGGDFTPDGVFATPVQQAYLFDGEKFIGRLPEIQISSDLYSMFGKDFRGVSKDTLNEDVNLSYTVIDMKVEKL
;
A
#
# COMPACT_ATOMS: atom_id res chain seq x y z
N MET A 1 20.03 27.92 -13.83
CA MET A 1 19.21 27.57 -12.66
C MET A 1 17.77 27.22 -13.05
N ILE A 2 17.21 26.15 -12.48
CA ILE A 2 15.77 25.82 -12.47
C ILE A 2 15.33 25.79 -10.99
N LYS A 3 14.18 26.38 -10.68
CA LYS A 3 13.59 26.38 -9.34
C LYS A 3 12.33 25.55 -9.33
N GLU A 4 12.28 24.53 -8.48
CA GLU A 4 11.15 23.63 -8.33
C GLU A 4 10.69 23.60 -6.87
N LYS A 5 9.38 23.68 -6.67
CA LYS A 5 8.75 23.73 -5.36
C LYS A 5 7.75 22.60 -5.21
N PHE A 6 7.96 21.78 -4.19
CA PHE A 6 7.01 20.79 -3.73
C PHE A 6 6.31 21.31 -2.47
N VAL A 7 4.98 21.27 -2.44
CA VAL A 7 4.20 21.64 -1.25
C VAL A 7 3.27 20.49 -0.96
N ILE A 8 3.24 20.03 0.28
CA ILE A 8 2.27 19.05 0.76
C ILE A 8 1.60 19.58 2.03
N ASN A 9 0.29 19.67 1.99
CA ASN A 9 -0.55 19.96 3.14
C ASN A 9 -1.30 18.70 3.55
N ARG A 10 -1.28 18.38 4.84
CA ARG A 10 -2.00 17.26 5.43
C ARG A 10 -2.91 17.77 6.54
N LYS A 11 -4.21 17.75 6.29
CA LYS A 11 -5.26 17.96 7.29
C LYS A 11 -5.73 16.60 7.79
N GLU A 12 -5.79 16.44 9.10
CA GLU A 12 -6.21 15.20 9.74
C GLU A 12 -7.08 15.50 10.96
N THR A 13 -8.27 14.90 11.01
CA THR A 13 -9.03 14.75 12.25
C THR A 13 -8.91 13.29 12.68
N SER A 14 -8.22 13.04 13.79
CA SER A 14 -7.99 11.71 14.35
C SER A 14 -8.78 11.55 15.64
N ILE A 15 -9.57 10.47 15.73
CA ILE A 15 -10.33 10.08 16.91
C ILE A 15 -9.64 8.88 17.53
N GLY A 16 -9.03 9.08 18.70
CA GLY A 16 -8.39 8.02 19.49
C GLY A 16 -9.45 7.20 20.22
N ILE A 17 -9.31 5.88 20.18
CA ILE A 17 -10.22 4.91 20.80
C ILE A 17 -9.46 4.07 21.80
N MET A 18 -9.99 3.99 23.01
CA MET A 18 -9.46 3.14 24.07
C MET A 18 -10.61 2.49 24.83
N GLN A 19 -10.49 1.18 25.09
CA GLN A 19 -11.51 0.41 25.81
C GLN A 19 -12.92 0.54 25.20
N SER A 20 -13.00 0.51 23.87
CA SER A 20 -14.24 0.68 23.08
C SER A 20 -14.97 2.01 23.32
N LYS A 21 -14.22 3.08 23.65
CA LYS A 21 -14.73 4.44 23.82
C LYS A 21 -13.78 5.43 23.18
N ILE A 22 -14.29 6.59 22.81
CA ILE A 22 -13.43 7.70 22.39
C ILE A 22 -12.64 8.19 23.60
N GLU A 23 -11.33 8.31 23.41
CA GLU A 23 -10.38 8.83 24.40
C GLU A 23 -10.00 10.27 24.09
N ASP A 24 -9.66 10.54 22.82
CA ASP A 24 -9.17 11.85 22.39
C ASP A 24 -9.63 12.17 20.96
N ILE A 25 -9.66 13.47 20.65
CA ILE A 25 -9.82 13.98 19.29
C ILE A 25 -8.65 14.93 19.03
N ARG A 26 -7.88 14.66 17.99
CA ARG A 26 -6.73 15.47 17.56
C ARG A 26 -6.97 15.99 16.16
N ILE A 27 -6.82 17.30 15.99
CA ILE A 27 -6.86 17.95 14.68
C ILE A 27 -5.45 18.42 14.36
N LYS A 28 -5.00 18.14 13.14
CA LYS A 28 -3.72 18.60 12.60
C LYS A 28 -3.96 19.23 11.24
N ASP A 29 -3.24 20.31 10.99
CA ASP A 29 -3.12 20.94 9.69
C ASP A 29 -1.65 21.33 9.53
N ILE A 30 -0.92 20.57 8.71
CA ILE A 30 0.53 20.72 8.58
C ILE A 30 0.86 20.89 7.10
N THR A 31 1.41 22.05 6.76
CA THR A 31 2.02 22.32 5.45
C THR A 31 3.52 22.13 5.54
N ARG A 32 4.08 21.39 4.59
CA ARG A 32 5.52 21.23 4.38
C ARG A 32 5.85 21.71 2.97
N THR A 33 6.93 22.46 2.85
CA THR A 33 7.40 23.02 1.58
C THR A 33 8.85 22.63 1.36
N GLY A 34 9.10 21.98 0.23
CA GLY A 34 10.41 21.68 -0.31
C GLY A 34 10.75 22.62 -1.46
N LEU A 35 11.95 23.19 -1.44
CA LEU A 35 12.48 23.98 -2.55
C LEU A 35 13.77 23.35 -3.08
N ARG A 36 13.76 23.05 -4.38
CA ARG A 36 14.87 22.43 -5.09
C ARG A 36 15.41 23.39 -6.13
N ILE A 37 16.72 23.53 -6.16
CA ILE A 37 17.45 24.34 -7.14
C ILE A 37 18.38 23.43 -7.92
N TYR A 38 18.22 23.43 -9.24
CA TYR A 38 19.04 22.66 -10.16
C TYR A 38 19.92 23.58 -10.99
N GLU A 39 21.22 23.31 -10.99
CA GLU A 39 22.18 24.08 -11.79
C GLU A 39 23.46 23.29 -12.06
N ASN A 40 23.92 23.29 -13.32
CA ASN A 40 25.17 22.65 -13.76
C ASN A 40 25.31 21.17 -13.36
N GLY A 41 24.21 20.41 -13.34
CA GLY A 41 24.20 18.99 -12.97
C GLY A 41 24.27 18.75 -11.46
N PHE A 42 24.01 19.76 -10.64
CA PHE A 42 23.92 19.66 -9.18
C PHE A 42 22.54 20.09 -8.68
N ILE A 43 22.18 19.59 -7.49
CA ILE A 43 20.96 19.95 -6.78
C ILE A 43 21.27 20.55 -5.40
N GLY A 44 20.54 21.59 -5.04
CA GLY A 44 20.43 22.10 -3.67
C GLY A 44 18.98 21.99 -3.20
N VAL A 45 18.77 21.58 -1.95
CA VAL A 45 17.44 21.37 -1.37
C VAL A 45 17.33 22.12 -0.04
N ALA A 46 16.18 22.73 0.21
CA ALA A 46 15.82 23.29 1.51
C ALA A 46 14.35 22.99 1.82
N GLY A 47 14.04 22.90 3.11
CA GLY A 47 12.71 22.56 3.63
C GLY A 47 12.17 23.58 4.61
N ALA A 48 10.85 23.75 4.63
CA ALA A 48 10.14 24.51 5.64
C ALA A 48 8.85 23.82 6.07
N ILE A 49 8.45 24.07 7.32
CA ILE A 49 7.19 23.58 7.90
C ILE A 49 6.38 24.80 8.36
N GLY A 50 5.11 24.86 7.97
CA GLY A 50 4.22 25.99 8.31
C GLY A 50 4.56 27.26 7.52
N GLU A 51 4.42 28.41 8.18
CA GLU A 51 4.79 29.71 7.59
C GLU A 51 6.31 29.84 7.43
N TYR A 52 6.75 30.39 6.30
CA TYR A 52 8.15 30.56 5.98
C TYR A 52 8.41 31.81 5.13
N ASP A 53 9.65 32.29 5.13
CA ASP A 53 10.11 33.35 4.23
C ASP A 53 10.65 32.71 2.94
N GLU A 54 9.97 32.97 1.82
CA GLU A 54 10.31 32.39 0.50
C GLU A 54 11.74 32.74 0.06
N LYS A 55 12.21 33.97 0.34
CA LYS A 55 13.54 34.38 -0.05
C LYS A 55 14.60 33.66 0.79
N LYS A 56 14.35 33.53 2.10
CA LYS A 56 15.24 32.79 3.00
C LYS A 56 15.36 31.32 2.58
N LEU A 57 14.23 30.67 2.26
CA LEU A 57 14.23 29.27 1.80
C LEU A 57 14.99 29.11 0.47
N GLU A 58 14.83 30.06 -0.45
CA GLU A 58 15.58 30.10 -1.71
C GLU A 58 17.08 30.27 -1.48
N ASP A 59 17.49 31.17 -0.58
CA ASP A 59 18.90 31.38 -0.23
C ASP A 59 19.51 30.14 0.43
N GLU A 60 18.75 29.43 1.27
CA GLU A 60 19.17 28.15 1.87
C GLU A 60 19.37 27.05 0.81
N ALA A 61 18.44 26.92 -0.14
CA ALA A 61 18.57 25.95 -1.24
C ALA A 61 19.77 26.29 -2.15
N LYS A 62 20.02 27.59 -2.43
CA LYS A 62 21.21 28.04 -3.18
C LYS A 62 22.49 27.73 -2.44
N LYS A 63 22.52 27.91 -1.12
CA LYS A 63 23.67 27.54 -0.30
C LYS A 63 23.91 26.03 -0.31
N ALA A 64 22.84 25.23 -0.26
CA ALA A 64 22.94 23.78 -0.35
C ALA A 64 23.54 23.31 -1.71
N LEU A 65 23.31 24.06 -2.79
CA LEU A 65 23.92 23.80 -4.10
C LEU A 65 25.47 23.85 -4.07
N GLU A 66 26.07 24.61 -3.14
CA GLU A 66 27.53 24.67 -2.96
C GLU A 66 28.13 23.33 -2.52
N LEU A 67 27.32 22.42 -1.96
CA LEU A 67 27.72 21.06 -1.62
C LEU A 67 27.97 20.19 -2.86
N LYS A 68 27.55 20.63 -4.05
CA LYS A 68 27.75 19.94 -5.33
C LYS A 68 27.26 18.50 -5.33
N ILE A 69 26.08 18.27 -4.76
CA ILE A 69 25.41 16.96 -4.81
C ILE A 69 25.05 16.68 -6.28
N PRO A 70 25.63 15.65 -6.93
CA PRO A 70 25.37 15.38 -8.33
C PRO A 70 23.90 15.01 -8.56
N TYR A 71 23.30 15.63 -9.57
CA TYR A 71 21.94 15.38 -10.03
C TYR A 71 21.83 15.70 -11.52
N GLU A 72 22.10 14.69 -12.34
CA GLU A 72 22.07 14.79 -13.81
C GLU A 72 20.65 14.88 -14.40
N PRO A 73 19.62 14.19 -13.87
CA PRO A 73 18.29 14.27 -14.43
C PRO A 73 17.73 15.68 -14.44
N SER A 74 17.21 16.11 -15.59
CA SER A 74 16.53 17.40 -15.69
C SER A 74 15.10 17.32 -15.13
N PRO A 75 14.62 18.39 -14.46
CA PRO A 75 13.22 18.56 -14.12
C PRO A 75 12.33 18.51 -15.37
N TYR A 76 11.06 18.13 -15.21
CA TYR A 76 10.10 18.21 -16.32
C TYR A 76 9.79 19.67 -16.66
N GLU A 77 9.43 19.92 -17.91
CA GLU A 77 9.01 21.24 -18.40
C GLU A 77 7.61 21.13 -19.02
N ASN A 78 6.83 22.21 -18.95
CA ASN A 78 5.53 22.35 -19.63
C ASN A 78 4.56 21.16 -19.46
N ASN A 79 4.49 20.57 -18.27
CA ASN A 79 3.58 19.47 -17.96
C ASN A 79 2.61 19.90 -16.86
N LYS A 80 1.31 19.86 -17.16
CA LYS A 80 0.27 20.28 -16.23
C LYS A 80 -0.74 19.17 -16.02
N HIS A 81 -0.98 18.82 -14.76
CA HIS A 81 -1.91 17.75 -14.43
C HIS A 81 -2.53 17.94 -13.05
N SER A 82 -3.81 17.64 -12.93
CA SER A 82 -4.56 17.83 -11.67
C SER A 82 -5.51 16.66 -11.42
N ILE A 83 -5.47 16.10 -10.22
CA ILE A 83 -6.37 15.04 -9.77
C ILE A 83 -7.02 15.47 -8.45
N VAL A 84 -8.34 15.33 -8.36
CA VAL A 84 -9.09 15.60 -7.13
C VAL A 84 -9.95 14.39 -6.82
N ASN A 85 -9.72 13.78 -5.66
CA ASN A 85 -10.55 12.73 -5.12
C ASN A 85 -11.16 13.21 -3.80
N GLU A 86 -12.48 13.32 -3.76
CA GLU A 86 -13.23 13.75 -2.57
C GLU A 86 -13.71 12.55 -1.75
N CYS A 87 -14.01 12.81 -0.47
CA CYS A 87 -14.71 11.88 0.40
C CYS A 87 -16.15 12.34 0.60
N ASN A 88 -17.08 11.40 0.70
CA ASN A 88 -18.49 11.68 0.99
C ASN A 88 -18.76 12.20 2.41
N ILE A 89 -17.78 12.17 3.33
CA ILE A 89 -17.85 12.91 4.60
C ILE A 89 -17.30 14.32 4.40
N GLU A 90 -18.16 15.32 4.52
CA GLU A 90 -17.88 16.71 4.16
C GLU A 90 -16.98 17.42 5.16
N ASN A 91 -17.20 17.25 6.46
CA ASN A 91 -16.51 18.03 7.49
C ASN A 91 -16.20 17.20 8.75
N SER A 92 -15.34 17.75 9.60
CA SER A 92 -14.87 17.11 10.83
C SER A 92 -15.99 16.88 11.86
N ASP A 93 -17.01 17.73 11.92
CA ASP A 93 -18.09 17.61 12.90
C ASP A 93 -19.02 16.43 12.56
N ASP A 94 -19.37 16.27 11.28
CA ASP A 94 -20.10 15.10 10.79
C ASP A 94 -19.30 13.82 10.99
N PHE A 95 -18.00 13.86 10.70
CA PHE A 95 -17.09 12.75 10.96
C PHE A 95 -17.09 12.33 12.44
N ILE A 96 -16.94 13.28 13.37
CA ILE A 96 -16.89 12.98 14.80
C ILE A 96 -18.21 12.36 15.28
N ARG A 97 -19.36 12.93 14.90
CA ARG A 97 -20.67 12.37 15.25
C ARG A 97 -20.87 10.96 14.72
N GLU A 98 -20.46 10.72 13.48
CA GLU A 98 -20.55 9.39 12.86
C GLU A 98 -19.72 8.36 13.63
N ILE A 99 -18.45 8.68 13.95
CA ILE A 99 -17.57 7.76 14.65
C ILE A 99 -18.03 7.54 16.10
N GLU A 100 -18.55 8.57 16.79
CA GLU A 100 -19.18 8.40 18.11
C GLU A 100 -20.29 7.34 18.08
N GLU A 101 -21.17 7.42 17.09
CA GLU A 101 -22.27 6.48 16.94
C GLU A 101 -21.77 5.07 16.58
N VAL A 102 -20.85 4.95 15.63
CA VAL A 102 -20.25 3.67 15.22
C VAL A 102 -19.55 2.98 16.39
N ILE A 103 -18.71 3.70 17.15
CA ILE A 103 -18.00 3.12 18.30
C ILE A 103 -18.98 2.67 19.39
N SER A 104 -20.05 3.43 19.62
CA SER A 104 -21.14 3.01 20.52
C SER A 104 -21.83 1.74 20.04
N ILE A 105 -22.16 1.64 18.75
CA ILE A 105 -22.82 0.48 18.15
C ILE A 105 -21.93 -0.76 18.26
N ILE A 106 -20.67 -0.70 17.81
CA ILE A 106 -19.78 -1.86 17.83
C ILE A 106 -19.46 -2.29 19.27
N GLY A 107 -19.28 -1.34 20.20
CA GLY A 107 -19.03 -1.64 21.61
C GLY A 107 -20.21 -2.34 22.28
N ASN A 108 -21.44 -1.98 21.91
CA ASN A 108 -22.66 -2.61 22.42
C ASN A 108 -22.97 -3.96 21.78
N LYS A 109 -22.70 -4.10 20.48
CA LYS A 109 -22.98 -5.32 19.71
C LYS A 109 -21.95 -6.41 20.00
N HIS A 110 -20.67 -6.05 20.02
CA HIS A 110 -19.53 -6.97 20.11
C HIS A 110 -18.91 -6.99 21.51
N LYS A 111 -19.73 -7.20 22.55
CA LYS A 111 -19.33 -7.08 23.98
C LYS A 111 -18.19 -7.99 24.43
N LYS A 112 -17.89 -9.06 23.69
CA LYS A 112 -16.77 -9.96 23.96
C LYS A 112 -15.42 -9.35 23.56
N PHE A 113 -15.44 -8.33 22.72
CA PHE A 113 -14.25 -7.65 22.23
C PHE A 113 -14.07 -6.28 22.87
N ILE A 114 -12.84 -5.78 22.78
CA ILE A 114 -12.41 -4.43 23.12
C ILE A 114 -11.82 -3.83 21.85
N PHE A 115 -12.26 -2.63 21.50
CA PHE A 115 -11.76 -1.86 20.36
C PHE A 115 -10.81 -0.77 20.84
N SER A 116 -9.73 -0.54 20.10
CA SER A 116 -8.75 0.51 20.38
C SER A 116 -8.05 1.03 19.12
N ASP A 117 -7.12 1.96 19.31
CA ASP A 117 -6.32 2.68 18.31
C ASP A 117 -7.04 3.92 17.76
N LYS A 118 -7.33 4.03 16.46
CA LYS A 118 -7.92 5.27 15.92
C LYS A 118 -8.74 5.11 14.65
N VAL A 119 -9.54 6.14 14.39
CA VAL A 119 -10.16 6.41 13.08
C VAL A 119 -9.77 7.82 12.66
N LYS A 120 -9.51 8.03 11.37
CA LYS A 120 -9.05 9.31 10.84
C LYS A 120 -9.89 9.75 9.65
N LEU A 121 -10.17 11.04 9.56
CA LEU A 121 -10.48 11.73 8.32
C LEU A 121 -9.20 12.44 7.86
N ILE A 122 -8.71 12.09 6.68
CA ILE A 122 -7.45 12.59 6.11
C ILE A 122 -7.76 13.34 4.83
N GLU A 123 -7.22 14.55 4.70
CA GLU A 123 -7.15 15.30 3.45
C GLU A 123 -5.68 15.63 3.17
N ILE A 124 -5.20 15.23 1.99
CA ILE A 124 -3.85 15.53 1.50
C ILE A 124 -4.02 16.39 0.25
N GLU A 125 -3.38 17.56 0.26
CA GLU A 125 -3.22 18.41 -0.91
C GLU A 125 -1.74 18.53 -1.22
N ALA A 126 -1.31 18.14 -2.42
CA ALA A 126 0.08 18.20 -2.83
C ALA A 126 0.22 18.92 -4.17
N SER A 127 1.29 19.71 -4.32
CA SER A 127 1.64 20.34 -5.59
C SER A 127 3.13 20.25 -5.86
N LEU A 128 3.49 20.10 -7.13
CA LEU A 128 4.86 20.19 -7.62
C LEU A 128 4.90 21.15 -8.81
N THR A 129 5.63 22.25 -8.65
CA THR A 129 5.67 23.34 -9.64
C THR A 129 7.11 23.75 -9.93
N ASN A 130 7.39 24.26 -11.13
CA ASN A 130 8.70 24.87 -11.41
C ASN A 130 8.63 26.07 -12.36
N ASP A 131 9.73 26.80 -12.47
CA ASP A 131 9.89 27.97 -13.36
C ASP A 131 10.03 27.61 -14.85
N ARG A 132 9.82 26.34 -15.21
CA ARG A 132 9.80 25.79 -16.58
C ARG A 132 8.44 25.25 -17.00
N GLY A 133 7.39 25.54 -16.24
CA GLY A 133 6.00 25.23 -16.61
C GLY A 133 5.49 23.86 -16.16
N LEU A 134 6.19 23.16 -15.26
CA LEU A 134 5.63 22.04 -14.51
C LEU A 134 4.59 22.57 -13.50
N ASP A 135 3.43 21.92 -13.46
CA ASP A 135 2.30 22.29 -12.59
C ASP A 135 1.45 21.05 -12.30
N LEU A 136 1.86 20.27 -11.29
CA LEU A 136 1.17 19.06 -10.86
C LEU A 136 0.43 19.35 -9.55
N TYR A 137 -0.83 18.91 -9.45
CA TYR A 137 -1.63 19.06 -8.24
C TYR A 137 -2.45 17.79 -7.95
N GLN A 138 -2.46 17.35 -6.70
CA GLN A 138 -3.36 16.30 -6.24
C GLN A 138 -4.06 16.71 -4.94
N LYS A 139 -5.36 16.45 -4.89
CA LYS A 139 -6.13 16.39 -3.63
C LYS A 139 -6.68 14.98 -3.44
N ASP A 140 -6.53 14.44 -2.24
CA ASP A 140 -7.15 13.19 -1.81
C ASP A 140 -7.76 13.34 -0.42
N LYS A 141 -9.05 13.06 -0.29
CA LYS A 141 -9.75 12.99 0.98
C LYS A 141 -10.32 11.60 1.21
N ARG A 142 -10.14 11.05 2.40
CA ARG A 142 -10.57 9.68 2.76
C ARG A 142 -10.77 9.49 4.25
N ILE A 143 -11.47 8.41 4.61
CA ILE A 143 -11.55 7.89 5.98
C ILE A 143 -10.69 6.65 6.09
N GLU A 144 -10.02 6.50 7.23
CA GLU A 144 -9.17 5.37 7.57
C GLU A 144 -9.51 4.89 8.99
N PHE A 145 -10.00 3.65 9.10
CA PHE A 145 -10.10 2.92 10.37
C PHE A 145 -8.88 2.02 10.50
N THR A 146 -8.16 2.17 11.61
CA THR A 146 -7.08 1.28 12.03
C THR A 146 -7.45 0.62 13.36
N LEU A 147 -8.68 0.11 13.48
CA LEU A 147 -9.15 -0.43 14.76
C LEU A 147 -8.40 -1.71 15.10
N ILE A 148 -7.78 -1.70 16.27
CA ILE A 148 -7.27 -2.90 16.93
C ILE A 148 -8.41 -3.53 17.72
N VAL A 149 -8.52 -4.86 17.64
CA VAL A 149 -9.53 -5.63 18.36
C VAL A 149 -8.85 -6.65 19.28
N LYS A 150 -9.25 -6.62 20.54
CA LYS A 150 -8.84 -7.58 21.57
C LYS A 150 -10.03 -8.40 22.05
N ASP A 151 -9.89 -9.72 22.10
CA ASP A 151 -10.83 -10.60 22.78
C ASP A 151 -10.59 -10.55 24.29
N LYS A 152 -11.67 -10.35 25.07
CA LYS A 152 -11.63 -10.35 26.54
C LYS A 152 -11.26 -11.72 27.11
N GLY A 153 -11.56 -12.81 26.39
CA GLY A 153 -11.19 -14.17 26.77
C GLY A 153 -9.74 -14.53 26.42
N SER A 154 -9.06 -13.73 25.61
CA SER A 154 -7.71 -13.99 25.13
C SER A 154 -6.63 -13.37 26.02
N LYS A 155 -5.48 -14.03 26.08
CA LYS A 155 -4.26 -13.52 26.74
C LYS A 155 -3.48 -12.54 25.84
N ASN A 156 -3.83 -12.44 24.57
CA ASN A 156 -3.13 -11.58 23.62
C ASN A 156 -3.39 -10.09 23.90
N ILE A 157 -2.46 -9.24 23.46
CA ILE A 157 -2.66 -7.78 23.47
C ILE A 157 -3.54 -7.37 22.28
N ILE A 158 -3.33 -8.03 21.14
CA ILE A 158 -4.03 -7.82 19.87
C ILE A 158 -4.48 -9.20 19.39
N ASP A 159 -5.77 -9.33 19.06
CA ASP A 159 -6.34 -10.56 18.54
C ASP A 159 -6.68 -10.43 17.05
N THR A 160 -7.07 -9.24 16.60
CA THR A 160 -7.28 -8.92 15.19
C THR A 160 -7.27 -7.40 14.96
N PHE A 161 -7.44 -6.98 13.71
CA PHE A 161 -7.53 -5.58 13.29
C PHE A 161 -8.65 -5.41 12.26
N ILE A 162 -9.23 -4.21 12.15
CA ILE A 162 -10.23 -3.90 11.11
C ILE A 162 -9.62 -2.86 10.17
N PRO A 163 -9.01 -3.29 9.04
CA PRO A 163 -8.44 -2.39 8.07
C PRO A 163 -9.55 -1.86 7.15
N TYR A 164 -9.88 -0.58 7.27
CA TYR A 164 -10.92 0.02 6.43
C TYR A 164 -10.51 1.39 5.96
N SER A 165 -10.23 1.53 4.67
CA SER A 165 -9.96 2.83 4.07
C SER A 165 -10.89 3.04 2.89
N THR A 166 -11.52 4.21 2.82
CA THR A 166 -12.43 4.53 1.72
C THR A 166 -12.62 6.01 1.52
N ARG A 167 -12.98 6.38 0.29
CA ARG A 167 -13.50 7.71 -0.06
C ARG A 167 -15.03 7.76 0.02
N ASN A 168 -15.70 6.61 -0.09
CA ASN A 168 -17.15 6.49 -0.13
C ASN A 168 -17.62 5.68 1.08
N TYR A 169 -17.65 6.31 2.24
CA TYR A 169 -18.02 5.64 3.47
C TYR A 169 -19.52 5.33 3.54
N ASN A 170 -19.85 4.06 3.75
CA ASN A 170 -21.18 3.63 4.14
C ASN A 170 -21.13 2.83 5.45
N ARG A 171 -21.92 3.26 6.45
CA ARG A 171 -21.97 2.61 7.77
C ARG A 171 -22.38 1.14 7.69
N GLU A 172 -23.38 0.81 6.88
CA GLU A 172 -23.88 -0.56 6.76
C GLU A 172 -22.81 -1.49 6.16
N ASN A 173 -22.09 -1.01 5.13
CA ASN A 173 -20.98 -1.73 4.52
C ASN A 173 -19.83 -1.94 5.52
N PHE A 174 -19.45 -0.90 6.27
CA PHE A 174 -18.45 -1.02 7.35
C PHE A 174 -18.87 -2.05 8.41
N MET A 175 -20.12 -1.97 8.89
CA MET A 175 -20.64 -2.89 9.90
C MET A 175 -20.71 -4.34 9.40
N SER A 176 -21.09 -4.54 8.13
CA SER A 176 -21.11 -5.85 7.48
C SER A 176 -19.71 -6.46 7.41
N PHE A 177 -18.71 -5.68 7.00
CA PHE A 177 -17.33 -6.15 6.96
C PHE A 177 -16.76 -6.46 8.34
N LEU A 178 -16.98 -5.60 9.32
CA LEU A 178 -16.59 -5.86 10.71
C LEU A 178 -17.25 -7.13 11.26
N ASP A 179 -18.54 -7.33 11.02
CA ASP A 179 -19.25 -8.54 11.43
C ASP A 179 -18.70 -9.80 10.73
N SER A 180 -18.33 -9.70 9.46
CA SER A 180 -17.77 -10.82 8.70
C SER A 180 -16.50 -11.39 9.36
N ILE A 181 -15.72 -10.52 10.03
CA ILE A 181 -14.49 -10.90 10.72
C ILE A 181 -14.79 -11.39 12.15
N LEU A 182 -15.63 -10.67 12.89
CA LEU A 182 -15.81 -10.89 14.34
C LEU A 182 -16.81 -11.99 14.69
N LEU A 183 -17.89 -12.17 13.92
CA LEU A 183 -18.89 -13.22 14.19
C LEU A 183 -18.32 -14.65 14.15
N PRO A 184 -17.50 -15.03 13.15
CA PRO A 184 -16.90 -16.37 13.10
C PRO A 184 -15.70 -16.54 14.04
N TYR A 185 -15.19 -15.49 14.68
CA TYR A 185 -13.93 -15.50 15.45
C TYR A 185 -13.89 -16.57 16.55
N HIS A 186 -15.01 -16.76 17.27
CA HIS A 186 -15.12 -17.78 18.33
C HIS A 186 -15.53 -19.16 17.82
N ASN A 187 -15.84 -19.32 16.53
CA ASN A 187 -16.09 -20.62 15.95
C ASN A 187 -14.77 -21.26 15.52
N LEU A 188 -14.22 -22.13 16.36
CA LEU A 188 -12.97 -22.84 16.04
C LEU A 188 -13.27 -24.01 15.10
N VAL A 189 -12.51 -24.11 14.01
CA VAL A 189 -12.63 -25.19 13.02
C VAL A 189 -11.29 -25.89 12.80
N GLU A 190 -11.35 -27.14 12.36
CA GLU A 190 -10.14 -27.91 12.05
C GLU A 190 -9.57 -27.51 10.68
N LEU A 191 -8.24 -27.52 10.58
CA LEU A 191 -7.55 -27.39 9.31
C LEU A 191 -7.88 -28.61 8.43
N PRO A 192 -8.25 -28.42 7.14
CA PRO A 192 -8.46 -29.53 6.24
C PRO A 192 -7.23 -30.44 6.14
N LYS A 193 -7.44 -31.76 6.09
CA LYS A 193 -6.36 -32.76 6.01
C LYS A 193 -5.78 -32.85 4.59
N LYS A 194 -5.15 -31.78 4.13
CA LYS A 194 -4.39 -31.70 2.87
C LYS A 194 -3.10 -30.93 3.13
N GLU A 195 -2.00 -31.33 2.49
CA GLU A 195 -0.72 -30.63 2.60
C GLU A 195 -0.74 -29.30 1.83
N MET A 196 -1.27 -29.31 0.61
CA MET A 196 -1.46 -28.12 -0.22
C MET A 196 -2.92 -27.64 -0.11
N LEU A 197 -3.11 -26.37 0.22
CA LEU A 197 -4.41 -25.72 0.32
C LEU A 197 -4.40 -24.38 -0.44
N PRO A 198 -5.55 -23.96 -1.00
CA PRO A 198 -5.69 -22.62 -1.55
C PRO A 198 -5.65 -21.60 -0.42
N VAL A 199 -4.60 -20.79 -0.42
CA VAL A 199 -4.38 -19.69 0.52
C VAL A 199 -4.85 -18.39 -0.12
N ILE A 200 -5.66 -17.63 0.61
CA ILE A 200 -6.27 -16.38 0.16
C ILE A 200 -5.63 -15.24 0.94
N MET A 201 -5.13 -14.22 0.22
CA MET A 201 -4.50 -13.04 0.80
C MET A 201 -5.07 -11.77 0.16
N TYR A 202 -5.01 -10.65 0.88
CA TYR A 202 -5.30 -9.33 0.29
C TYR A 202 -4.32 -9.01 -0.85
N ASN A 203 -4.75 -8.21 -1.82
CA ASN A 203 -3.92 -7.72 -2.93
C ASN A 203 -3.84 -6.17 -2.90
N PRO A 204 -2.70 -5.59 -2.52
CA PRO A 204 -1.52 -6.25 -1.94
C PRO A 204 -1.78 -6.78 -0.52
N ASP A 205 -0.95 -7.71 -0.04
CA ASP A 205 -1.07 -8.25 1.31
C ASP A 205 -0.54 -7.25 2.34
N PHE A 206 -1.28 -6.99 3.44
CA PHE A 206 -1.00 -5.84 4.34
C PHE A 206 0.38 -5.83 5.01
N TYR A 207 1.04 -6.99 5.12
CA TYR A 207 2.34 -7.11 5.78
C TYR A 207 3.49 -7.26 4.78
N GLY A 208 3.18 -7.15 3.49
CA GLY A 208 4.11 -7.31 2.38
C GLY A 208 4.80 -8.67 2.33
N MET A 209 4.22 -9.70 2.94
CA MET A 209 4.81 -11.03 3.02
C MET A 209 5.17 -11.57 1.65
N THR A 210 4.30 -11.37 0.65
CA THR A 210 4.49 -11.90 -0.71
C THR A 210 5.01 -10.85 -1.69
N TYR A 211 4.79 -9.56 -1.41
CA TYR A 211 5.19 -8.45 -2.29
C TYR A 211 6.59 -7.93 -1.99
N MET A 212 7.12 -8.09 -0.77
CA MET A 212 8.44 -7.58 -0.41
C MET A 212 9.54 -8.17 -1.29
N LYS A 213 9.41 -9.42 -1.73
CA LYS A 213 10.37 -10.01 -2.69
C LYS A 213 10.34 -9.29 -4.03
N PHE A 214 9.18 -8.93 -4.56
CA PHE A 214 9.09 -8.11 -5.77
C PHE A 214 9.67 -6.70 -5.56
N ILE A 215 9.43 -6.08 -4.40
CA ILE A 215 9.98 -4.75 -4.09
C ILE A 215 11.50 -4.77 -4.03
N ASN A 216 12.07 -5.77 -3.38
CA ASN A 216 13.52 -5.86 -3.22
C ASN A 216 14.21 -6.22 -4.53
N ASP A 217 13.66 -7.21 -5.26
CA ASP A 217 14.33 -7.79 -6.42
C ASP A 217 13.94 -7.14 -7.76
N LEU A 218 12.83 -6.39 -7.85
CA LEU A 218 12.55 -5.53 -9.01
C LEU A 218 13.11 -4.12 -8.84
N ASN A 219 13.85 -3.83 -7.77
CA ASN A 219 14.55 -2.55 -7.63
C ASN A 219 15.61 -2.40 -8.73
N GLY A 220 15.59 -1.27 -9.46
CA GLY A 220 16.51 -1.01 -10.55
C GLY A 220 17.99 -1.04 -10.17
N LEU A 221 18.35 -0.60 -8.95
CA LEU A 221 19.72 -0.70 -8.45
C LEU A 221 20.09 -2.15 -8.13
N SER A 222 19.18 -2.92 -7.50
CA SER A 222 19.42 -4.33 -7.20
C SER A 222 19.62 -5.17 -8.45
N VAL A 223 18.81 -4.94 -9.49
CA VAL A 223 18.94 -5.63 -10.79
C VAL A 223 20.22 -5.20 -11.52
N ALA A 224 20.53 -3.91 -11.55
CA ALA A 224 21.74 -3.41 -12.21
C ALA A 224 23.04 -3.92 -11.56
N ASN A 225 23.06 -4.06 -10.24
CA ASN A 225 24.22 -4.50 -9.48
C ASN A 225 24.30 -6.03 -9.33
N GLU A 226 23.47 -6.79 -10.04
CA GLU A 226 23.46 -8.27 -10.03
C GLU A 226 23.21 -8.92 -8.66
N VAL A 227 22.55 -8.21 -7.74
CA VAL A 227 22.19 -8.73 -6.40
C VAL A 227 20.74 -9.18 -6.30
N SER A 228 19.93 -8.86 -7.31
CA SER A 228 18.55 -9.33 -7.44
C SER A 228 18.48 -10.77 -7.95
N ILE A 229 17.51 -11.55 -7.47
CA ILE A 229 17.15 -12.87 -8.01
C ILE A 229 16.66 -12.81 -9.47
N PHE A 230 16.28 -11.62 -9.96
CA PHE A 230 15.84 -11.35 -11.33
C PHE A 230 16.95 -10.78 -12.23
N SER A 231 18.18 -10.64 -11.72
CA SER A 231 19.33 -10.22 -12.51
C SER A 231 19.52 -11.14 -13.72
N GLY A 232 19.64 -10.55 -14.91
CA GLY A 232 19.76 -11.30 -16.17
C GLY A 232 18.47 -11.94 -16.69
N LYS A 233 17.32 -11.81 -16.00
CA LYS A 233 16.06 -12.49 -16.37
C LYS A 233 15.00 -11.56 -16.99
N LEU A 234 15.37 -10.33 -17.36
CA LEU A 234 14.46 -9.41 -18.05
C LEU A 234 14.08 -10.01 -19.42
N GLY A 235 12.78 -10.05 -19.70
CA GLY A 235 12.22 -10.66 -20.90
C GLY A 235 11.89 -12.15 -20.78
N GLU A 236 12.25 -12.81 -19.67
CA GLU A 236 11.92 -14.21 -19.44
C GLU A 236 10.52 -14.37 -18.84
N LYS A 237 9.80 -15.41 -19.28
CA LYS A 237 8.54 -15.86 -18.67
C LYS A 237 8.87 -16.78 -17.48
N LEU A 238 8.79 -16.23 -16.27
CA LEU A 238 9.09 -16.97 -15.03
C LEU A 238 7.84 -17.30 -14.21
N PHE A 239 6.72 -16.68 -14.54
CA PHE A 239 5.49 -16.75 -13.77
C PHE A 239 4.30 -17.14 -14.66
N SER A 240 3.15 -17.34 -14.03
CA SER A 240 1.89 -17.66 -14.71
C SER A 240 1.53 -16.57 -15.72
N GLU A 241 0.88 -16.97 -16.82
CA GLU A 241 0.34 -16.00 -17.79
C GLU A 241 -0.78 -15.13 -17.23
N ASP A 242 -1.42 -15.59 -16.16
CA ASP A 242 -2.42 -14.81 -15.44
C ASP A 242 -1.78 -13.75 -14.50
N LEU A 243 -0.45 -13.80 -14.30
CA LEU A 243 0.25 -12.85 -13.44
C LEU A 243 0.65 -11.59 -14.21
N THR A 244 0.10 -10.46 -13.81
CA THR A 244 0.61 -9.14 -14.19
C THR A 244 0.78 -8.30 -12.92
N LEU A 245 1.99 -7.79 -12.68
CA LEU A 245 2.31 -6.92 -11.55
C LEU A 245 2.49 -5.49 -12.05
N TRP A 246 1.63 -4.61 -11.57
CA TRP A 246 1.72 -3.19 -11.83
C TRP A 246 2.46 -2.45 -10.73
N LEU A 247 3.20 -1.42 -11.14
CA LEU A 247 3.37 -0.21 -10.36
C LEU A 247 2.24 0.76 -10.77
N THR A 248 1.37 1.14 -9.85
CA THR A 248 0.17 1.95 -10.09
C THR A 248 0.12 3.16 -9.17
N SER A 249 -0.24 4.31 -9.72
CA SER A 249 -0.60 5.52 -8.97
C SER A 249 -2.04 5.94 -9.28
N ARG A 250 -2.88 5.02 -9.79
CA ARG A 250 -4.30 5.25 -9.98
C ARG A 250 -4.98 5.41 -8.63
N SER A 251 -5.83 6.43 -8.49
CA SER A 251 -6.55 6.67 -7.24
C SER A 251 -7.51 5.53 -6.90
N GLU A 252 -7.99 4.77 -7.88
CA GLU A 252 -8.80 3.59 -7.58
C GLU A 252 -7.98 2.47 -6.94
N ASP A 253 -6.66 2.42 -7.16
CA ASP A 253 -5.80 1.35 -6.66
C ASP A 253 -5.20 1.65 -5.29
N ASN A 254 -4.89 2.91 -5.00
CA ASN A 254 -4.27 3.34 -3.75
C ASN A 254 -4.56 4.84 -3.46
N TYR A 255 -3.95 5.34 -2.39
CA TYR A 255 -4.08 6.74 -1.94
C TYR A 255 -2.80 7.56 -2.11
N GLU A 256 -1.83 7.06 -2.90
CA GLU A 256 -0.55 7.71 -3.13
C GLU A 256 -0.67 8.88 -4.11
N LEU A 257 0.37 9.70 -4.20
CA LEU A 257 0.47 10.73 -5.24
C LEU A 257 0.59 10.08 -6.63
N PHE A 258 -0.11 10.65 -7.61
CA PHE A 258 -0.10 10.18 -9.00
C PHE A 258 1.29 10.33 -9.65
N PHE A 259 2.09 11.26 -9.13
CA PHE A 259 3.47 11.52 -9.51
C PHE A 259 4.46 11.10 -8.41
N ASP A 260 5.69 10.81 -8.82
CA ASP A 260 6.80 10.48 -7.92
C ASP A 260 7.56 11.74 -7.44
N ALA A 261 8.60 11.60 -6.62
CA ALA A 261 9.33 12.74 -6.06
C ALA A 261 10.00 13.65 -7.13
N GLU A 262 10.19 13.15 -8.36
CA GLU A 262 10.73 13.89 -9.51
C GLU A 262 9.63 14.45 -10.44
N GLY A 263 8.36 14.31 -10.06
CA GLY A 263 7.21 14.71 -10.89
C GLY A 263 6.93 13.75 -12.05
N SER A 264 7.50 12.54 -12.04
CA SER A 264 7.25 11.54 -13.07
C SER A 264 5.94 10.82 -12.81
N PHE A 265 5.20 10.53 -13.87
CA PHE A 265 4.06 9.61 -13.85
C PHE A 265 3.95 8.91 -15.21
N LYS A 266 3.21 7.80 -15.27
CA LYS A 266 3.02 7.01 -16.50
C LYS A 266 1.65 7.26 -17.11
N GLU A 267 1.52 6.94 -18.39
CA GLU A 267 0.21 6.88 -19.04
C GLU A 267 -0.71 5.93 -18.28
N ASP A 268 -1.98 6.31 -18.12
CA ASP A 268 -2.97 5.64 -17.27
C ASP A 268 -2.54 5.40 -15.81
N TYR A 269 -1.50 6.09 -15.35
CA TYR A 269 -0.87 5.95 -14.03
C TYR A 269 -0.47 4.51 -13.68
N ARG A 270 -0.18 3.67 -14.68
CA ARG A 270 0.25 2.29 -14.47
C ARG A 270 1.48 1.95 -15.30
N TYR A 271 2.30 1.04 -14.76
CA TYR A 271 3.42 0.44 -15.47
C TYR A 271 3.51 -1.04 -15.11
N ALA A 272 3.50 -1.93 -16.10
CA ALA A 272 3.69 -3.35 -15.86
C ALA A 272 5.17 -3.67 -15.65
N LEU A 273 5.54 -4.03 -14.42
CA LEU A 273 6.88 -4.56 -14.11
C LEU A 273 6.97 -6.03 -14.53
N ILE A 274 5.86 -6.76 -14.37
CA ILE A 274 5.65 -8.11 -14.90
C ILE A 274 4.36 -8.09 -15.70
N GLU A 275 4.37 -8.64 -16.91
CA GLU A 275 3.20 -8.70 -17.79
C GLU A 275 3.04 -10.12 -18.33
N ASN A 276 1.88 -10.73 -18.08
CA ASN A 276 1.54 -12.10 -18.46
C ASN A 276 2.65 -13.11 -18.12
N GLY A 277 3.20 -12.95 -16.92
CA GLY A 277 4.26 -13.77 -16.35
C GLY A 277 5.69 -13.45 -16.82
N VAL A 278 5.87 -12.45 -17.68
CA VAL A 278 7.15 -12.01 -18.23
C VAL A 278 7.67 -10.80 -17.47
N ILE A 279 8.91 -10.86 -16.97
CA ILE A 279 9.53 -9.69 -16.32
C ILE A 279 9.88 -8.65 -17.38
N LYS A 280 9.23 -7.48 -17.34
CA LYS A 280 9.37 -6.43 -18.35
C LYS A 280 10.45 -5.42 -18.01
N ALA A 281 10.48 -4.97 -16.76
CA ALA A 281 11.45 -4.01 -16.28
C ALA A 281 11.54 -4.04 -14.75
N PRO A 282 12.69 -3.66 -14.18
CA PRO A 282 12.72 -3.18 -12.80
C PRO A 282 12.01 -1.83 -12.68
N TYR A 283 11.70 -1.42 -11.45
CA TYR A 283 11.25 -0.07 -11.16
C TYR A 283 12.45 0.88 -10.94
N THR A 284 12.36 2.10 -11.46
CA THR A 284 13.45 3.07 -11.57
C THR A 284 12.99 4.52 -11.38
N ASP A 285 13.90 5.34 -10.84
CA ASP A 285 13.87 6.80 -10.93
C ASP A 285 14.60 7.27 -12.22
N LYS A 286 14.62 8.58 -12.51
CA LYS A 286 15.30 9.09 -13.71
C LYS A 286 16.79 8.75 -13.72
N ARG A 287 17.46 8.84 -12.56
CA ARG A 287 18.90 8.59 -12.44
C ARG A 287 19.25 7.14 -12.78
N THR A 288 18.54 6.19 -12.19
CA THR A 288 18.75 4.74 -12.40
C THR A 288 18.39 4.36 -13.83
N SER A 289 17.28 4.89 -14.35
CA SER A 289 16.87 4.70 -15.74
C SER A 289 17.97 5.13 -16.72
N LEU A 290 18.50 6.35 -16.56
CA LEU A 290 19.56 6.89 -17.42
C LEU A 290 20.86 6.09 -17.29
N LYS A 291 21.30 5.82 -16.05
CA LYS A 291 22.60 5.19 -15.77
C LYS A 291 22.70 3.76 -16.32
N TYR A 292 21.62 3.00 -16.20
CA TYR A 292 21.61 1.58 -16.57
C TYR A 292 20.79 1.26 -17.82
N ASN A 293 20.29 2.30 -18.52
CA ASN A 293 19.47 2.17 -19.71
C ASN A 293 18.23 1.28 -19.50
N PHE A 294 17.61 1.40 -18.32
CA PHE A 294 16.34 0.77 -18.00
C PHE A 294 15.17 1.72 -18.30
N PRO A 295 13.96 1.19 -18.56
CA PRO A 295 12.77 2.03 -18.68
C PRO A 295 12.51 2.87 -17.43
N LEU A 296 12.12 4.13 -17.59
CA LEU A 296 11.66 5.00 -16.50
C LEU A 296 10.24 4.62 -16.06
N THR A 297 10.09 4.23 -14.80
CA THR A 297 8.82 3.74 -14.24
C THR A 297 8.18 4.68 -13.22
N ALA A 298 8.72 5.89 -13.02
CA ALA A 298 8.20 6.87 -12.06
C ALA A 298 8.19 6.35 -10.61
N SER A 299 9.36 5.95 -10.14
CA SER A 299 9.54 5.32 -8.83
C SER A 299 10.51 6.06 -7.93
N SER A 300 10.72 7.36 -8.17
CA SER A 300 11.50 8.17 -7.24
C SER A 300 10.75 8.45 -5.95
N THR A 301 11.45 8.32 -4.84
CA THR A 301 11.00 8.58 -3.47
C THR A 301 11.82 9.72 -2.87
N GLY A 302 11.36 10.22 -1.73
CA GLY A 302 12.04 11.26 -0.96
C GLY A 302 11.04 12.10 -0.18
N GLU A 303 11.43 12.51 1.02
CA GLU A 303 10.66 13.49 1.79
C GLU A 303 10.70 14.88 1.13
N TYR A 304 9.86 15.79 1.62
CA TYR A 304 9.72 17.13 1.07
C TYR A 304 11.04 17.93 1.02
N ASP A 305 11.99 17.67 1.91
CA ASP A 305 13.27 18.38 2.05
C ASP A 305 14.49 17.51 1.69
N GLU A 306 14.26 16.42 0.96
CA GLU A 306 15.32 15.50 0.54
C GLU A 306 15.62 15.58 -0.96
N VAL A 307 16.79 15.08 -1.33
CA VAL A 307 17.14 14.86 -2.74
C VAL A 307 16.39 13.61 -3.21
N PRO A 308 15.59 13.68 -4.29
CA PRO A 308 14.88 12.51 -4.79
C PRO A 308 15.84 11.37 -5.17
N SER A 309 15.46 10.15 -4.86
CA SER A 309 16.25 8.96 -5.19
C SER A 309 15.37 7.72 -5.35
N LEU A 310 15.95 6.60 -5.77
CA LEU A 310 15.28 5.31 -5.82
C LEU A 310 15.51 4.54 -4.52
N GLU A 311 14.50 4.47 -3.66
CA GLU A 311 14.57 3.71 -2.41
C GLU A 311 13.43 2.72 -2.28
N ILE A 312 13.69 1.66 -1.52
CA ILE A 312 12.63 0.77 -1.03
C ILE A 312 11.86 1.56 0.03
N SER A 313 10.57 1.78 -0.20
CA SER A 313 9.73 2.59 0.68
C SER A 313 8.29 2.09 0.71
N GLU A 314 7.54 2.56 1.70
CA GLU A 314 6.09 2.32 1.81
C GLU A 314 5.34 2.85 0.58
N THR A 315 5.74 3.99 0.01
CA THR A 315 5.14 4.51 -1.23
C THR A 315 5.30 3.53 -2.39
N ILE A 316 6.48 2.91 -2.57
CA ILE A 316 6.66 1.90 -3.62
C ILE A 316 5.84 0.65 -3.33
N PHE A 317 5.80 0.21 -2.07
CA PHE A 317 4.97 -0.91 -1.63
C PHE A 317 3.49 -0.69 -1.95
N ASN A 318 2.93 0.47 -1.56
CA ASN A 318 1.53 0.85 -1.79
C ASN A 318 1.18 1.01 -3.27
N LYS A 319 2.19 1.24 -4.13
CA LYS A 319 2.04 1.30 -5.58
C LYS A 319 2.11 -0.07 -6.26
N LEU A 320 2.50 -1.14 -5.59
CA LEU A 320 2.45 -2.47 -6.20
C LEU A 320 1.06 -3.07 -6.13
N LYS A 321 0.56 -3.57 -7.27
CA LYS A 321 -0.74 -4.25 -7.35
C LYS A 321 -0.72 -5.34 -8.40
N LEU A 322 -1.19 -6.53 -8.03
CA LEU A 322 -1.44 -7.58 -9.02
C LEU A 322 -2.75 -7.26 -9.77
N LYS A 323 -2.74 -7.48 -11.08
CA LYS A 323 -3.91 -7.32 -11.93
C LYS A 323 -5.01 -8.31 -11.52
N GLN A 324 -6.22 -7.80 -11.34
CA GLN A 324 -7.41 -8.63 -11.16
C GLN A 324 -7.69 -9.46 -12.41
N GLY A 325 -8.05 -10.73 -12.22
CA GLY A 325 -8.55 -11.60 -13.28
C GLY A 325 -10.05 -11.42 -13.51
N GLU A 326 -10.63 -12.34 -14.28
CA GLU A 326 -12.06 -12.34 -14.63
C GLU A 326 -12.93 -13.22 -13.72
N LYS A 327 -12.30 -13.98 -12.80
CA LYS A 327 -12.95 -14.94 -11.92
C LYS A 327 -13.26 -14.33 -10.56
N THR A 328 -14.40 -14.69 -9.98
CA THR A 328 -14.69 -14.40 -8.57
C THR A 328 -13.82 -15.24 -7.64
N LEU A 329 -13.71 -14.85 -6.38
CA LEU A 329 -13.00 -15.64 -5.37
C LEU A 329 -13.56 -17.07 -5.26
N LYS A 330 -14.89 -17.22 -5.31
CA LYS A 330 -15.57 -18.53 -5.35
C LYS A 330 -15.18 -19.37 -6.57
N GLU A 331 -15.08 -18.74 -7.75
CA GLU A 331 -14.64 -19.41 -8.99
C GLU A 331 -13.16 -19.82 -8.92
N LEU A 332 -12.30 -19.02 -8.30
CA LEU A 332 -10.89 -19.36 -8.06
C LEU A 332 -10.71 -20.54 -7.10
N LEU A 333 -11.57 -20.65 -6.09
CA LEU A 333 -11.56 -21.79 -5.15
C LEU A 333 -12.15 -23.07 -5.77
N ASN A 334 -12.97 -22.96 -6.81
CA ASN A 334 -13.54 -24.10 -7.55
C ASN A 334 -14.22 -25.14 -6.63
N GLY A 335 -14.96 -24.66 -5.62
CA GLY A 335 -15.68 -25.50 -4.65
C GLY A 335 -14.83 -26.06 -3.51
N GLU A 336 -13.54 -25.74 -3.44
CA GLU A 336 -12.69 -26.04 -2.29
C GLU A 336 -12.84 -25.01 -1.17
N MET A 337 -12.56 -25.42 0.07
CA MET A 337 -12.39 -24.48 1.17
C MET A 337 -11.00 -23.85 1.09
N GLY A 338 -10.94 -22.53 1.21
CA GLY A 338 -9.70 -21.76 1.27
C GLY A 338 -9.28 -21.41 2.70
N VAL A 339 -7.97 -21.19 2.87
CA VAL A 339 -7.37 -20.65 4.09
C VAL A 339 -7.20 -19.14 3.88
N PHE A 340 -8.08 -18.35 4.45
CA PHE A 340 -8.01 -16.89 4.36
C PHE A 340 -7.06 -16.34 5.42
N ILE A 341 -5.97 -15.72 4.98
CA ILE A 341 -4.95 -15.15 5.84
C ILE A 341 -5.38 -13.75 6.26
N PHE A 342 -5.57 -13.57 7.56
CA PHE A 342 -5.93 -12.27 8.12
C PHE A 342 -4.72 -11.57 8.73
N SER A 343 -3.90 -12.32 9.48
CA SER A 343 -2.64 -11.81 10.03
C SER A 343 -1.56 -12.88 10.00
N ALA A 344 -0.41 -12.51 9.46
CA ALA A 344 0.77 -13.34 9.37
C ALA A 344 2.02 -12.45 9.45
N SER A 345 3.02 -12.90 10.20
CA SER A 345 4.21 -12.10 10.53
C SER A 345 5.30 -13.00 11.07
N GLY A 346 6.56 -12.56 10.97
CA GLY A 346 7.74 -13.28 11.48
C GLY A 346 8.37 -14.24 10.46
N GLY A 347 7.84 -14.30 9.24
CA GLY A 347 8.43 -14.99 8.10
C GLY A 347 8.98 -14.04 7.04
N ASP A 348 9.74 -14.60 6.09
CA ASP A 348 10.32 -13.88 4.97
C ASP A 348 10.72 -14.85 3.85
N PHE A 349 11.18 -14.29 2.73
CA PHE A 349 11.91 -15.02 1.70
C PHE A 349 13.39 -15.16 2.04
N THR A 350 13.92 -16.34 1.75
CA THR A 350 15.35 -16.54 1.57
C THR A 350 15.85 -15.84 0.29
N PRO A 351 17.17 -15.58 0.14
CA PRO A 351 17.73 -14.97 -1.06
C PRO A 351 17.36 -15.72 -2.37
N ASP A 352 17.33 -17.06 -2.31
CA ASP A 352 16.97 -17.96 -3.41
C ASP A 352 15.46 -18.11 -3.65
N GLY A 353 14.63 -17.46 -2.84
CA GLY A 353 13.20 -17.33 -3.09
C GLY A 353 12.32 -18.36 -2.40
N VAL A 354 12.83 -19.18 -1.48
CA VAL A 354 12.01 -20.01 -0.60
C VAL A 354 11.30 -19.12 0.43
N PHE A 355 10.00 -19.31 0.62
CA PHE A 355 9.14 -18.53 1.51
C PHE A 355 8.54 -19.39 2.62
N ALA A 356 8.54 -18.87 3.84
CA ALA A 356 7.73 -19.41 4.92
C ALA A 356 7.35 -18.31 5.92
N THR A 357 6.13 -18.36 6.44
CA THR A 357 5.69 -17.48 7.53
C THR A 357 4.73 -18.18 8.49
N PRO A 358 4.83 -17.93 9.80
CA PRO A 358 3.76 -18.28 10.71
C PRO A 358 2.59 -17.31 10.50
N VAL A 359 1.38 -17.84 10.72
CA VAL A 359 0.10 -17.16 10.55
C VAL A 359 -0.60 -17.16 11.89
N GLN A 360 -0.70 -15.97 12.49
CA GLN A 360 -1.31 -15.77 13.80
C GLN A 360 -2.84 -15.78 13.72
N GLN A 361 -3.42 -15.41 12.56
CA GLN A 361 -4.86 -15.44 12.37
C GLN A 361 -5.24 -15.83 10.94
N ALA A 362 -5.99 -16.92 10.83
CA ALA A 362 -6.61 -17.36 9.60
C ALA A 362 -8.04 -17.87 9.82
N TYR A 363 -8.82 -17.87 8.75
CA TYR A 363 -10.17 -18.41 8.73
C TYR A 363 -10.29 -19.46 7.63
N LEU A 364 -11.13 -20.47 7.87
CA LEU A 364 -11.61 -21.33 6.80
C LEU A 364 -12.71 -20.56 6.04
N PHE A 365 -12.64 -20.56 4.72
CA PHE A 365 -13.49 -19.74 3.86
C PHE A 365 -14.03 -20.56 2.69
N ASP A 366 -15.32 -20.42 2.35
CA ASP A 366 -16.00 -21.25 1.33
C ASP A 366 -16.10 -20.60 -0.06
N GLY A 367 -15.55 -19.39 -0.23
CA GLY A 367 -15.71 -18.57 -1.44
C GLY A 367 -16.61 -17.36 -1.24
N GLU A 368 -17.46 -17.35 -0.20
CA GLU A 368 -18.40 -16.27 0.10
C GLU A 368 -18.38 -15.85 1.57
N LYS A 369 -18.15 -16.79 2.49
CA LYS A 369 -18.25 -16.58 3.94
C LYS A 369 -17.13 -17.24 4.69
N PHE A 370 -16.73 -16.59 5.78
CA PHE A 370 -15.86 -17.15 6.79
C PHE A 370 -16.64 -18.20 7.60
N ILE A 371 -16.17 -19.45 7.55
CA ILE A 371 -16.78 -20.58 8.26
C ILE A 371 -16.41 -20.56 9.73
N GLY A 372 -15.13 -20.29 10.04
CA GLY A 372 -14.62 -20.26 11.40
C GLY A 372 -13.12 -20.00 11.44
N ARG A 373 -12.61 -19.69 12.62
CA ARG A 373 -11.20 -19.43 12.88
C ARG A 373 -10.40 -20.73 12.91
N LEU A 374 -9.31 -20.77 12.17
CA LEU A 374 -8.34 -21.86 12.18
C LEU A 374 -7.38 -21.73 13.37
N PRO A 375 -6.72 -22.83 13.80
CA PRO A 375 -5.58 -22.72 14.72
C PRO A 375 -4.45 -21.89 14.10
N GLU A 376 -3.44 -21.55 14.89
CA GLU A 376 -2.18 -21.03 14.33
C GLU A 376 -1.58 -22.06 13.37
N ILE A 377 -1.12 -21.57 12.22
CA ILE A 377 -0.60 -22.37 11.13
C ILE A 377 0.69 -21.76 10.60
N GLN A 378 1.44 -22.54 9.83
CA GLN A 378 2.55 -22.08 9.02
C GLN A 378 2.18 -22.29 7.55
N ILE A 379 2.49 -21.29 6.72
CA ILE A 379 2.41 -21.42 5.27
C ILE A 379 3.81 -21.37 4.67
N SER A 380 4.05 -22.13 3.60
CA SER A 380 5.33 -22.13 2.89
C SER A 380 5.17 -22.47 1.41
N SER A 381 6.11 -21.97 0.60
CA SER A 381 6.24 -22.24 -0.84
C SER A 381 7.58 -21.65 -1.36
N ASP A 382 7.72 -21.40 -2.65
CA ASP A 382 8.79 -20.63 -3.26
C ASP A 382 8.25 -19.62 -4.29
N LEU A 383 8.98 -18.53 -4.51
CA LEU A 383 8.58 -17.41 -5.37
C LEU A 383 8.08 -17.86 -6.76
N TYR A 384 8.77 -18.79 -7.41
CA TYR A 384 8.45 -19.21 -8.77
C TYR A 384 7.27 -20.16 -8.81
N SER A 385 7.13 -21.04 -7.82
CA SER A 385 5.95 -21.89 -7.69
C SER A 385 4.70 -21.08 -7.35
N MET A 386 4.78 -20.21 -6.32
CA MET A 386 3.68 -19.36 -5.84
C MET A 386 3.02 -18.53 -6.93
N PHE A 387 3.84 -17.86 -7.74
CA PHE A 387 3.35 -16.98 -8.80
C PHE A 387 3.40 -17.64 -10.18
N GLY A 388 3.79 -18.91 -10.24
CA GLY A 388 3.82 -19.76 -11.44
C GLY A 388 2.70 -20.78 -11.41
N LYS A 389 3.05 -22.06 -11.30
CA LYS A 389 2.11 -23.19 -11.39
C LYS A 389 1.03 -23.20 -10.30
N ASP A 390 1.30 -22.62 -9.13
CA ASP A 390 0.40 -22.64 -7.97
C ASP A 390 -0.44 -21.35 -7.86
N PHE A 391 -0.25 -20.41 -8.80
CA PHE A 391 -1.01 -19.17 -8.86
C PHE A 391 -2.38 -19.43 -9.49
N ARG A 392 -3.45 -19.33 -8.70
CA ARG A 392 -4.81 -19.49 -9.24
C ARG A 392 -5.34 -18.21 -9.88
N GLY A 393 -4.86 -17.05 -9.43
CA GLY A 393 -5.26 -15.73 -9.93
C GLY A 393 -5.57 -14.73 -8.83
N VAL A 394 -6.05 -13.56 -9.26
CA VAL A 394 -6.59 -12.50 -8.39
C VAL A 394 -8.09 -12.35 -8.67
N SER A 395 -8.89 -12.27 -7.62
CA SER A 395 -10.34 -12.16 -7.71
C SER A 395 -10.78 -10.83 -8.34
N LYS A 396 -11.84 -10.86 -9.17
CA LYS A 396 -12.49 -9.64 -9.65
C LYS A 396 -13.35 -8.95 -8.60
N ASP A 397 -13.84 -9.72 -7.63
CA ASP A 397 -14.70 -9.28 -6.54
C ASP A 397 -13.91 -9.05 -5.25
N THR A 398 -14.52 -8.24 -4.38
CA THR A 398 -14.09 -7.94 -3.01
C THR A 398 -15.20 -8.37 -2.05
N LEU A 399 -14.87 -8.70 -0.80
CA LEU A 399 -15.87 -8.95 0.24
C LEU A 399 -16.54 -7.65 0.73
N ASN A 400 -15.96 -6.50 0.39
CA ASN A 400 -16.53 -5.19 0.67
C ASN A 400 -16.22 -4.19 -0.45
N GLU A 401 -17.26 -3.66 -1.09
CA GLU A 401 -17.13 -2.70 -2.20
C GLU A 401 -16.51 -1.35 -1.78
N ASP A 402 -16.62 -0.95 -0.51
CA ASP A 402 -16.03 0.29 -0.01
C ASP A 402 -14.50 0.18 0.11
N VAL A 403 -13.98 -1.03 0.28
CA VAL A 403 -12.55 -1.32 0.48
C VAL A 403 -12.07 -2.07 -0.76
N ASN A 404 -11.39 -1.38 -1.69
CA ASN A 404 -10.97 -1.96 -2.96
C ASN A 404 -9.79 -2.95 -2.81
N LEU A 405 -10.05 -4.06 -2.10
CA LEU A 405 -9.13 -5.12 -1.79
C LEU A 405 -9.61 -6.41 -2.44
N SER A 406 -9.18 -6.62 -3.68
CA SER A 406 -9.23 -7.94 -4.32
C SER A 406 -8.36 -8.94 -3.56
N TYR A 407 -8.50 -10.23 -3.88
CA TYR A 407 -7.78 -11.30 -3.21
C TYR A 407 -6.94 -12.12 -4.16
N THR A 408 -5.70 -12.39 -3.76
CA THR A 408 -4.82 -13.32 -4.44
C THR A 408 -5.06 -14.73 -3.90
N VAL A 409 -5.17 -15.72 -4.79
CA VAL A 409 -5.32 -17.13 -4.42
C VAL A 409 -4.12 -17.93 -4.93
N ILE A 410 -3.41 -18.58 -4.00
CA ILE A 410 -2.20 -19.34 -4.28
C ILE A 410 -2.29 -20.68 -3.55
N ASP A 411 -2.00 -21.79 -4.24
CA ASP A 411 -1.84 -23.07 -3.57
C ASP A 411 -0.51 -23.09 -2.81
N MET A 412 -0.58 -23.29 -1.49
CA MET A 412 0.60 -23.30 -0.63
C MET A 412 0.57 -24.49 0.31
N LYS A 413 1.75 -24.85 0.81
CA LYS A 413 1.86 -25.83 1.87
C LYS A 413 1.38 -25.21 3.17
N VAL A 414 0.45 -25.88 3.87
CA VAL A 414 -0.12 -25.41 5.13
C VAL A 414 0.03 -26.47 6.21
N GLU A 415 0.65 -26.09 7.32
CA GLU A 415 0.88 -26.97 8.48
C GLU A 415 0.34 -26.32 9.75
N LYS A 416 -0.19 -27.13 10.67
CA LYS A 416 -0.59 -26.64 11.99
C LYS A 416 0.65 -26.45 12.86
N LEU A 417 0.72 -25.34 13.60
CA LEU A 417 1.79 -25.05 14.57
C LEU A 417 1.58 -25.78 15.91
#